data_AF-A0A0J8BAL6-F1
#
_entry.id   AF-A0A0J8BAL6-F1
#
_cell.length_a   1.000
_cell.length_b   1.000
_cell.length_c   1.000
_cell.angle_alpha   90.00
_cell.angle_beta   90.00
_cell.angle_gamma   90.00
#
_symmetry.space_group_name_H-M   'P 1'
#
loop_
_entity.id
_entity.type
_entity.pdbx_description
1 polymer ?
#
loop_
_entity_poly.entity_id
_entity_poly.type
_entity_poly.pdbx_seq_one_letter_code
_entity_poly.pdbx_strand_id
1 'polypeptide(L)'
;MASAAQQSQGVVEFNDKEKVAIAEAINEAKNQLASNNAKVSQEQLVLVAGTMKNVQVRPLMLSKTHNREGHFVASPPKRLPGGFIHEGATSQGSGPIVLPVIVGSKAAIVYSTFDRMYPGLSYLLAWYKPENHANGISKVYVEAGDPGRLINMDWKEIEEKLDASGSKSCSRDIVTGAAAAAEIKDHGEKTALVGAMFDRFQE
;
A
#
# COMPACT_ATOMS: atom_id res chain seq x y z
N MET A 1 -26.80 10.59 3.27
CA MET A 1 -26.27 9.68 4.31
C MET A 1 -26.11 8.30 3.66
N ALA A 2 -24.96 8.03 3.05
CA ALA A 2 -24.69 6.74 2.41
C ALA A 2 -23.58 6.05 3.22
N SER A 3 -23.90 4.86 3.69
CA SER A 3 -23.14 4.06 4.64
C SER A 3 -21.76 3.71 4.09
N ALA A 4 -20.71 4.04 4.84
CA ALA A 4 -19.42 3.40 4.69
C ALA A 4 -19.63 1.90 4.92
N ALA A 5 -19.27 1.07 3.93
CA ALA A 5 -19.24 -0.37 4.12
C ALA A 5 -18.21 -0.66 5.22
N GLN A 6 -18.71 -1.11 6.37
CA GLN A 6 -17.91 -1.54 7.50
C GLN A 6 -16.98 -2.66 7.06
N GLN A 7 -15.66 -2.47 7.23
CA GLN A 7 -14.74 -3.59 7.38
C GLN A 7 -15.15 -4.32 8.66
N SER A 8 -15.88 -5.44 8.53
CA SER A 8 -16.09 -6.36 9.64
C SER A 8 -14.73 -6.96 10.02
N GLN A 9 -14.45 -7.05 11.32
CA GLN A 9 -13.33 -7.79 11.94
C GLN A 9 -13.43 -9.32 11.71
N GLY A 10 -13.70 -9.74 10.47
CA GLY A 10 -13.53 -11.12 10.02
C GLY A 10 -12.11 -11.31 9.52
N VAL A 11 -11.58 -12.53 9.63
CA VAL A 11 -10.32 -12.89 8.97
C VAL A 11 -10.47 -12.57 7.48
N VAL A 12 -9.66 -11.64 6.96
CA VAL A 12 -9.65 -11.30 5.53
C VAL A 12 -9.20 -12.55 4.77
N GLU A 13 -10.15 -13.21 4.11
CA GLU A 13 -9.91 -14.37 3.26
C GLU A 13 -9.95 -13.96 1.79
N PHE A 14 -8.82 -14.18 1.11
CA PHE A 14 -8.69 -13.91 -0.31
C PHE A 14 -9.28 -15.05 -1.15
N ASN A 15 -9.93 -14.72 -2.26
CA ASN A 15 -10.29 -15.70 -3.27
C ASN A 15 -9.04 -16.18 -4.05
N ASP A 16 -9.17 -17.21 -4.88
CA ASP A 16 -8.03 -17.80 -5.58
C ASP A 16 -7.33 -16.82 -6.54
N LYS A 17 -8.10 -15.95 -7.22
CA LYS A 17 -7.55 -14.89 -8.08
C LYS A 17 -6.73 -13.88 -7.28
N GLU A 18 -7.28 -13.42 -6.15
CA GLU A 18 -6.61 -12.52 -5.21
C GLU A 18 -5.33 -13.16 -4.65
N LYS A 19 -5.38 -14.43 -4.21
CA LYS A 19 -4.24 -15.18 -3.69
C LYS A 19 -3.11 -15.27 -4.71
N VAL A 20 -3.42 -15.64 -5.95
CA VAL A 20 -2.42 -15.79 -7.03
C VAL A 20 -1.78 -14.44 -7.35
N ALA A 21 -2.59 -13.41 -7.61
CA ALA A 21 -2.08 -12.09 -7.98
C ALA A 21 -1.23 -11.44 -6.88
N ILE A 22 -1.65 -11.55 -5.61
CA ILE A 22 -0.89 -11.04 -4.47
C ILE A 22 0.41 -11.81 -4.27
N ALA A 23 0.40 -13.14 -4.40
CA ALA A 23 1.61 -13.96 -4.28
C ALA A 23 2.64 -13.62 -5.37
N GLU A 24 2.20 -13.45 -6.61
CA GLU A 24 3.05 -12.97 -7.70
C GLU A 24 3.62 -11.58 -7.42
N ALA A 25 2.79 -10.65 -6.94
CA ALA A 25 3.20 -9.30 -6.59
C ALA A 25 4.27 -9.29 -5.47
N ILE A 26 4.09 -10.10 -4.42
CA ILE A 26 5.07 -10.22 -3.34
C ILE A 26 6.39 -10.79 -3.86
N ASN A 27 6.34 -11.80 -4.74
CA ASN A 27 7.55 -12.35 -5.36
C ASN A 27 8.27 -11.31 -6.23
N GLU A 28 7.53 -10.50 -6.99
CA GLU A 28 8.11 -9.40 -7.77
C GLU A 28 8.71 -8.31 -6.89
N ALA A 29 8.04 -7.95 -5.78
CA ALA A 29 8.58 -7.00 -4.81
C ALA A 29 9.87 -7.51 -4.18
N LYS A 30 9.94 -8.82 -3.85
CA LYS A 30 11.15 -9.47 -3.34
C LYS A 30 12.30 -9.40 -4.35
N ASN A 31 12.02 -9.69 -5.62
CA ASN A 31 13.02 -9.63 -6.68
C ASN A 31 13.52 -8.20 -6.90
N GLN A 32 12.62 -7.21 -6.89
CA GLN A 32 12.98 -5.79 -6.99
C GLN A 32 13.88 -5.34 -5.84
N LEU A 33 13.57 -5.77 -4.62
CA LEU A 33 14.42 -5.49 -3.45
C LEU A 33 15.83 -6.05 -3.66
N ALA A 34 15.93 -7.33 -4.04
CA ALA A 34 17.22 -7.99 -4.29
C ALA A 34 18.06 -7.28 -5.37
N SER A 35 17.43 -6.77 -6.43
CA SER A 35 18.11 -5.99 -7.48
C SER A 35 18.51 -4.58 -7.07
N ASN A 36 17.90 -4.00 -6.04
CA ASN A 36 18.13 -2.61 -5.60
C ASN A 36 18.92 -2.49 -4.30
N ASN A 37 19.42 -3.59 -3.73
CA ASN A 37 20.22 -3.60 -2.50
C ASN A 37 21.46 -2.67 -2.52
N ALA A 38 21.92 -2.22 -3.70
CA ALA A 38 23.02 -1.27 -3.83
C ALA A 38 22.63 0.21 -3.59
N LYS A 39 21.33 0.55 -3.55
CA LYS A 39 20.83 1.94 -3.43
C LYS A 39 20.18 2.28 -2.09
N VAL A 40 20.05 1.28 -1.22
CA VAL A 40 19.47 1.42 0.11
C VAL A 40 20.49 2.09 1.04
N SER A 41 20.03 2.94 1.94
CA SER A 41 20.90 3.61 2.92
C SER A 41 21.72 2.60 3.73
N GLN A 42 22.96 2.96 4.07
CA GLN A 42 23.77 2.20 5.04
C GLN A 42 23.19 2.30 6.45
N GLU A 43 22.37 3.33 6.71
CA GLU A 43 21.59 3.43 7.91
C GLU A 43 20.55 2.32 7.87
N GLN A 44 20.55 1.44 8.87
CA GLN A 44 19.67 0.28 8.94
C GLN A 44 18.20 0.71 9.19
N LEU A 45 17.63 1.45 8.26
CA LEU A 45 16.26 1.93 8.27
C LEU A 45 15.31 0.83 7.79
N VAL A 46 14.04 1.05 8.05
CA VAL A 46 12.99 0.17 7.57
C VAL A 46 12.85 0.27 6.05
N LEU A 47 12.60 -0.85 5.39
CA LEU A 47 12.33 -0.89 3.95
C LEU A 47 10.99 -1.56 3.67
N VAL A 48 10.23 -0.97 2.75
CA VAL A 48 9.02 -1.56 2.20
C VAL A 48 9.19 -1.63 0.69
N ALA A 49 9.29 -2.84 0.14
CA ALA A 49 9.22 -3.06 -1.29
C ALA A 49 7.81 -3.50 -1.65
N GLY A 50 7.20 -2.88 -2.66
CA GLY A 50 5.82 -3.17 -3.03
C GLY A 50 5.60 -3.26 -4.52
N THR A 51 4.73 -4.19 -4.94
CA THR A 51 4.30 -4.34 -6.34
C THR A 51 2.79 -4.37 -6.42
N MET A 52 2.23 -3.76 -7.47
CA MET A 52 0.80 -3.77 -7.74
C MET A 52 0.51 -4.45 -9.08
N LYS A 53 -0.45 -5.37 -9.07
CA LYS A 53 -0.99 -6.02 -10.26
C LYS A 53 -2.28 -5.34 -10.71
N ASN A 54 -2.31 -4.89 -11.95
CA ASN A 54 -3.53 -4.48 -12.62
C ASN A 54 -4.13 -5.70 -13.32
N VAL A 55 -5.14 -6.34 -12.72
CA VAL A 55 -5.78 -7.54 -13.28
C VAL A 55 -7.04 -7.23 -14.07
N GLN A 56 -7.45 -5.96 -14.12
CA GLN A 56 -8.49 -5.48 -15.02
C GLN A 56 -7.92 -5.14 -16.41
N VAL A 57 -8.81 -5.01 -17.38
CA VAL A 57 -8.48 -4.63 -18.77
C VAL A 57 -8.09 -3.14 -18.87
N ARG A 58 -8.62 -2.30 -17.99
CA ARG A 58 -8.45 -0.84 -18.10
C ARG A 58 -7.11 -0.40 -17.54
N PRO A 59 -6.41 0.52 -18.21
CA PRO A 59 -5.09 0.94 -17.78
C PRO A 59 -5.18 1.87 -16.58
N LEU A 60 -4.27 1.66 -15.61
CA LEU A 60 -4.17 2.45 -14.38
C LEU A 60 -2.95 3.38 -14.42
N MET A 61 -3.16 4.61 -13.99
CA MET A 61 -2.13 5.64 -13.89
C MET A 61 -2.06 6.20 -12.47
N LEU A 62 -0.84 6.46 -12.00
CA LEU A 62 -0.59 7.06 -10.70
C LEU A 62 -1.21 8.45 -10.65
N SER A 63 -2.08 8.67 -9.67
CA SER A 63 -2.81 9.93 -9.49
C SER A 63 -2.30 10.72 -8.30
N LYS A 64 -1.97 10.05 -7.20
CA LYS A 64 -1.50 10.72 -5.98
C LYS A 64 -0.57 9.83 -5.18
N THR A 65 0.38 10.44 -4.48
CA THR A 65 1.20 9.80 -3.46
C THR A 65 1.09 10.60 -2.17
N HIS A 66 1.07 9.89 -1.06
CA HIS A 66 1.21 10.44 0.28
C HIS A 66 2.47 9.81 0.89
N ASN A 67 3.40 10.66 1.32
CA ASN A 67 4.61 10.21 2.01
C ASN A 67 4.63 10.84 3.39
N ARG A 68 4.41 10.03 4.43
CA ARG A 68 4.27 10.53 5.82
C ARG A 68 5.52 10.28 6.65
N GLU A 69 6.03 9.06 6.62
CA GLU A 69 7.23 8.64 7.35
C GLU A 69 8.15 7.89 6.40
N GLY A 70 9.19 8.56 5.93
CA GLY A 70 10.17 7.97 5.02
C GLY A 70 10.26 8.69 3.68
N HIS A 71 10.76 7.98 2.67
CA HIS A 71 10.82 8.45 1.29
C HIS A 71 10.93 7.30 0.29
N PHE A 72 10.58 7.58 -0.98
CA PHE A 72 10.72 6.60 -2.06
C PHE A 72 12.16 6.57 -2.58
N VAL A 73 12.85 5.44 -2.38
CA VAL A 73 14.12 5.11 -3.04
C VAL A 73 13.87 4.70 -4.48
N ALA A 74 12.77 3.97 -4.72
CA ALA A 74 12.22 3.71 -6.04
C ALA A 74 10.77 4.16 -6.06
N SER A 75 10.47 5.19 -6.84
CA SER A 75 9.13 5.76 -6.95
C SER A 75 8.14 4.77 -7.58
N PRO A 76 6.86 4.79 -7.18
CA PRO A 76 5.82 4.01 -7.85
C PRO A 76 5.76 4.39 -9.34
N PRO A 77 5.53 3.41 -10.24
CA PRO A 77 5.53 3.65 -11.68
C PRO A 77 4.37 4.56 -12.08
N LYS A 78 4.55 5.39 -13.12
CA LYS A 78 3.44 6.23 -13.62
C LYS A 78 2.27 5.39 -14.14
N ARG A 79 2.53 4.20 -14.69
CA ARG A 79 1.52 3.26 -15.19
C ARG A 79 1.85 1.85 -14.70
N LEU A 80 0.82 1.07 -14.37
CA LEU A 80 1.00 -0.33 -13.99
C LEU A 80 1.18 -1.24 -15.22
N PRO A 81 1.92 -2.35 -15.11
CA PRO A 81 2.52 -2.91 -13.89
C PRO A 81 3.85 -2.26 -13.47
N GLY A 82 4.24 -2.48 -12.22
CA GLY A 82 5.54 -2.14 -11.66
C GLY A 82 5.51 -2.10 -10.13
N GLY A 83 6.62 -1.70 -9.51
CA GLY A 83 6.73 -1.63 -8.06
C GLY A 83 7.51 -0.42 -7.57
N PHE A 84 7.65 -0.35 -6.25
CA PHE A 84 8.25 0.76 -5.52
C PHE A 84 9.11 0.22 -4.37
N ILE A 85 10.00 1.08 -3.87
CA ILE A 85 10.75 0.87 -2.64
C ILE A 85 10.63 2.14 -1.81
N HIS A 86 10.14 1.98 -0.59
CA HIS A 86 9.97 3.04 0.38
C HIS A 86 10.84 2.78 1.61
N GLU A 87 11.81 3.66 1.84
CA GLU A 87 12.68 3.63 3.01
C GLU A 87 12.06 4.47 4.13
N GLY A 88 12.18 4.00 5.37
CA GLY A 88 11.64 4.67 6.53
C GLY A 88 12.37 5.96 6.90
N ALA A 89 11.90 6.62 7.95
CA ALA A 89 12.51 7.84 8.47
C ALA A 89 13.03 7.67 9.90
N THR A 90 13.94 8.56 10.27
CA THR A 90 14.29 8.84 11.66
C THR A 90 13.52 10.07 12.15
N SER A 91 13.27 10.12 13.45
CA SER A 91 12.82 11.32 14.17
C SER A 91 13.88 11.70 15.20
N GLN A 92 13.96 12.99 15.52
CA GLN A 92 14.77 13.41 16.65
C GLN A 92 14.01 13.09 17.94
N GLY A 93 14.62 12.29 18.83
CA GLY A 93 14.03 12.00 20.12
C GLY A 93 13.79 13.28 20.94
N SER A 94 12.66 13.34 21.65
CA SER A 94 12.37 14.41 22.60
C SER A 94 12.98 14.07 23.96
N GLY A 95 14.22 14.50 24.20
CA GLY A 95 14.92 14.26 25.46
C GLY A 95 16.21 15.08 25.60
N PRO A 96 16.85 15.09 26.78
CA PRO A 96 18.10 15.83 27.01
C PRO A 96 19.29 15.28 26.19
N ILE A 97 19.17 14.07 25.65
CA ILE A 97 20.07 13.48 24.66
C ILE A 97 19.26 13.25 23.37
N VAL A 98 19.58 13.99 22.31
CA VAL A 98 18.91 13.88 21.01
C VAL A 98 19.56 12.75 20.22
N LEU A 99 19.08 11.52 20.43
CA LEU A 99 19.42 10.39 19.57
C LEU A 99 18.35 10.23 18.48
N PRO A 100 18.74 9.94 17.22
CA PRO A 100 17.79 9.60 16.18
C PRO A 100 17.03 8.31 16.56
N VAL A 101 15.70 8.35 16.52
CA VAL A 101 14.82 7.20 16.71
C VAL A 101 14.21 6.84 15.37
N ILE A 102 14.34 5.59 14.93
CA ILE A 102 13.73 5.14 13.67
C ILE A 102 12.22 5.04 13.90
N VAL A 103 11.43 5.74 13.08
CA VAL A 103 9.97 5.80 13.24
C VAL A 103 9.29 4.67 12.47
N GLY A 104 9.85 4.30 11.31
CA GLY A 104 9.29 3.30 10.41
C GLY A 104 9.04 3.88 9.02
N SER A 105 8.23 3.15 8.25
CA SER A 105 7.87 3.47 6.86
C SER A 105 6.35 3.56 6.73
N LYS A 106 5.83 4.74 6.41
CA LYS A 106 4.38 5.00 6.28
C LYS A 106 4.08 5.88 5.07
N ALA A 107 3.27 5.36 4.15
CA ALA A 107 2.91 6.06 2.92
C ALA A 107 1.64 5.45 2.30
N ALA A 108 1.10 6.16 1.30
CA ALA A 108 0.00 5.69 0.47
C ALA A 108 0.15 6.13 -0.99
N ILE A 109 -0.46 5.38 -1.90
CA ILE A 109 -0.47 5.66 -3.33
C ILE A 109 -1.89 5.43 -3.88
N VAL A 110 -2.29 6.28 -4.82
CA VAL A 110 -3.59 6.21 -5.47
C VAL A 110 -3.38 6.07 -6.97
N TYR A 111 -3.95 5.03 -7.56
CA TYR A 111 -4.03 4.82 -9.00
C TYR A 111 -5.46 4.97 -9.48
N SER A 112 -5.62 5.52 -10.69
CA SER A 112 -6.93 5.76 -11.29
C SER A 112 -6.93 5.36 -12.76
N THR A 113 -8.10 4.99 -13.28
CA THR A 113 -8.27 4.80 -14.72
C THR A 113 -8.16 6.14 -15.45
N PHE A 114 -7.56 6.14 -16.64
CA PHE A 114 -7.33 7.39 -17.42
C PHE A 114 -7.86 7.32 -18.85
N ASP A 115 -8.54 6.23 -19.19
CA ASP A 115 -9.10 5.94 -20.52
C ASP A 115 -10.41 6.70 -20.82
N ARG A 116 -10.85 7.61 -19.94
CA ARG A 116 -12.10 8.38 -20.02
C ARG A 116 -13.37 7.51 -20.11
N MET A 117 -13.29 6.21 -19.83
CA MET A 117 -14.44 5.32 -19.80
C MET A 117 -15.20 5.43 -18.46
N TYR A 118 -16.52 5.31 -18.49
CA TYR A 118 -17.36 5.36 -17.29
C TYR A 118 -17.71 3.94 -16.78
N PRO A 119 -17.80 3.71 -15.46
CA PRO A 119 -17.40 4.63 -14.38
C PRO A 119 -15.89 4.80 -14.32
N GLY A 120 -15.38 5.96 -13.93
CA GLY A 120 -13.97 6.07 -13.54
C GLY A 120 -13.70 5.21 -12.31
N LEU A 121 -12.53 4.58 -12.21
CA LEU A 121 -12.18 3.73 -11.06
C LEU A 121 -10.89 4.23 -10.43
N SER A 122 -10.79 4.13 -9.11
CA SER A 122 -9.58 4.40 -8.36
C SER A 122 -9.31 3.36 -7.29
N TYR A 123 -8.03 3.26 -6.94
CA TYR A 123 -7.50 2.26 -6.04
C TYR A 123 -6.44 2.92 -5.16
N LEU A 124 -6.66 2.89 -3.86
CA LEU A 124 -5.75 3.34 -2.84
C LEU A 124 -5.03 2.13 -2.24
N LEU A 125 -3.72 2.24 -2.07
CA LEU A 125 -2.89 1.33 -1.28
C LEU A 125 -2.11 2.15 -0.26
N ALA A 126 -2.25 1.83 1.01
CA ALA A 126 -1.49 2.42 2.10
C ALA A 126 -0.78 1.32 2.91
N TRP A 127 0.34 1.66 3.51
CA TRP A 127 1.11 0.73 4.34
C TRP A 127 1.75 1.43 5.52
N TYR A 128 2.01 0.63 6.55
CA TYR A 128 2.83 0.99 7.69
C TYR A 128 3.74 -0.19 8.03
N LYS A 129 5.03 0.07 8.15
CA LYS A 129 6.01 -0.87 8.73
C LYS A 129 6.71 -0.15 9.89
N PRO A 130 6.47 -0.56 11.14
CA PRO A 130 7.20 -0.03 12.28
C PRO A 130 8.69 -0.42 12.22
N GLU A 131 9.53 0.29 12.96
CA GLU A 131 10.96 -0.05 13.14
C GLU A 131 11.17 -1.52 13.53
N ASN A 132 10.39 -1.98 14.51
CA ASN A 132 10.48 -3.32 15.07
C ASN A 132 9.09 -3.79 15.53
N HIS A 133 8.99 -5.07 15.89
CA HIS A 133 7.74 -5.67 16.33
C HIS A 133 7.24 -5.16 17.70
N ALA A 134 8.10 -4.57 18.52
CA ALA A 134 7.68 -3.95 19.78
C ALA A 134 6.89 -2.65 19.54
N ASN A 135 7.18 -1.94 18.45
CA ASN A 135 6.48 -0.71 18.05
C ASN A 135 5.17 -0.98 17.26
N GLY A 136 4.83 -2.26 17.04
CA GLY A 136 3.59 -2.67 16.41
C GLY A 136 3.77 -3.74 15.32
N ILE A 137 2.69 -4.02 14.61
CA ILE A 137 2.69 -4.92 13.45
C ILE A 137 2.72 -4.12 12.15
N SER A 138 3.21 -4.76 11.08
CA SER A 138 3.09 -4.26 9.72
C SER A 138 1.63 -4.27 9.28
N LYS A 139 1.17 -3.14 8.75
CA LYS A 139 -0.22 -2.93 8.32
C LYS A 139 -0.30 -2.55 6.86
N VAL A 140 -1.37 -2.98 6.22
CA VAL A 140 -1.71 -2.61 4.84
C VAL A 140 -3.18 -2.26 4.78
N TYR A 141 -3.52 -1.26 3.98
CA TYR A 141 -4.88 -0.85 3.75
C TYR A 141 -5.09 -0.62 2.26
N VAL A 142 -6.23 -1.09 1.74
CA VAL A 142 -6.66 -0.80 0.38
C VAL A 142 -8.10 -0.32 0.36
N GLU A 143 -8.37 0.61 -0.56
CA GLU A 143 -9.72 1.05 -0.87
C GLU A 143 -9.90 1.13 -2.39
N ALA A 144 -11.01 0.62 -2.89
CA ALA A 144 -11.37 0.70 -4.30
C ALA A 144 -12.69 1.47 -4.44
N GLY A 145 -12.84 2.24 -5.52
CA GLY A 145 -14.11 2.90 -5.83
C GLY A 145 -13.98 4.17 -6.65
N ASP A 146 -14.83 5.14 -6.34
CA ASP A 146 -14.93 6.41 -7.06
C ASP A 146 -13.62 7.25 -7.02
N PRO A 147 -13.12 7.73 -8.18
CA PRO A 147 -11.95 8.60 -8.25
C PRO A 147 -12.07 9.91 -7.51
N GLY A 148 -13.24 10.56 -7.57
CA GLY A 148 -13.47 11.83 -6.89
C GLY A 148 -13.30 11.69 -5.37
N ARG A 149 -13.69 10.56 -4.81
CA ARG A 149 -13.48 10.25 -3.39
C ARG A 149 -12.03 9.93 -3.06
N LEU A 150 -11.42 8.95 -3.75
CA LEU A 150 -10.11 8.43 -3.35
C LEU A 150 -8.95 9.40 -3.64
N ILE A 151 -9.01 10.17 -4.72
CA ILE A 151 -7.97 11.18 -5.03
C ILE A 151 -7.99 12.33 -4.02
N ASN A 152 -9.19 12.72 -3.56
CA ASN A 152 -9.39 13.82 -2.63
C ASN A 152 -9.37 13.40 -1.16
N MET A 153 -9.18 12.10 -0.87
CA MET A 153 -9.09 11.60 0.50
C MET A 153 -7.93 12.29 1.24
N ASP A 154 -8.23 12.76 2.45
CA ASP A 154 -7.23 13.38 3.32
C ASP A 154 -6.34 12.32 3.94
N TRP A 155 -5.08 12.69 4.22
CA TRP A 155 -4.15 11.79 4.87
C TRP A 155 -4.66 11.26 6.21
N LYS A 156 -5.32 12.11 7.02
CA LYS A 156 -5.84 11.71 8.33
C LYS A 156 -6.86 10.58 8.20
N GLU A 157 -7.74 10.63 7.19
CA GLU A 157 -8.70 9.55 6.94
C GLU A 157 -7.98 8.26 6.51
N ILE A 158 -6.96 8.36 5.66
CA ILE A 158 -6.15 7.20 5.24
C ILE A 158 -5.44 6.58 6.45
N GLU A 159 -4.86 7.41 7.31
CA GLU A 159 -4.14 6.99 8.50
C GLU A 159 -5.06 6.30 9.51
N GLU A 160 -6.24 6.85 9.79
CA GLU A 160 -7.23 6.22 10.67
C GLU A 160 -7.65 4.83 10.18
N LYS A 161 -7.87 4.66 8.86
CA LYS A 161 -8.22 3.36 8.27
C LYS A 161 -7.04 2.39 8.23
N LEU A 162 -5.84 2.88 7.97
CA LEU A 162 -4.61 2.09 8.04
C LEU A 162 -4.33 1.62 9.47
N ASP A 163 -4.58 2.47 10.47
CA ASP A 163 -4.37 2.11 11.87
C ASP A 163 -5.36 1.04 12.35
N ALA A 164 -6.57 1.04 11.81
CA ALA A 164 -7.58 0.01 12.04
C ALA A 164 -7.32 -1.30 11.25
N SER A 165 -6.39 -1.30 10.31
CA SER A 165 -6.13 -2.45 9.44
C SER A 165 -5.09 -3.43 10.03
N GLY A 166 -4.93 -4.57 9.36
CA GLY A 166 -3.95 -5.59 9.69
C GLY A 166 -2.95 -5.85 8.56
N SER A 167 -2.36 -7.05 8.56
CA SER A 167 -1.42 -7.47 7.50
C SER A 167 -2.10 -7.81 6.17
N LYS A 168 -3.43 -7.85 6.14
CA LYS A 168 -4.25 -8.09 4.95
C LYS A 168 -5.37 -7.06 4.90
N SER A 169 -5.72 -6.63 3.69
CA SER A 169 -6.87 -5.76 3.45
C SER A 169 -7.52 -6.11 2.13
N CYS A 170 -8.85 -6.08 2.09
CA CYS A 170 -9.63 -6.13 0.86
C CYS A 170 -10.72 -5.06 0.88
N SER A 171 -11.11 -4.63 -0.31
CA SER A 171 -12.15 -3.62 -0.52
C SER A 171 -12.91 -3.96 -1.80
N ARG A 172 -14.23 -3.85 -1.74
CA ARG A 172 -15.13 -4.02 -2.88
C ARG A 172 -16.14 -2.89 -2.87
N ASP A 173 -16.19 -2.15 -3.97
CA ASP A 173 -17.19 -1.13 -4.20
C ASP A 173 -18.24 -1.67 -5.18
N ILE A 174 -19.41 -2.02 -4.63
CA ILE A 174 -20.55 -2.56 -5.38
C ILE A 174 -21.11 -1.56 -6.40
N VAL A 175 -20.90 -0.25 -6.20
CA VAL A 175 -21.47 0.78 -7.07
C VAL A 175 -20.64 0.90 -8.36
N THR A 176 -19.32 0.84 -8.24
CA THR A 176 -18.41 0.99 -9.38
C THR A 176 -17.93 -0.34 -9.95
N GLY A 177 -18.09 -1.44 -9.20
CA GLY A 177 -17.51 -2.76 -9.49
C GLY A 177 -16.01 -2.83 -9.22
N ALA A 178 -15.41 -1.84 -8.55
CA ALA A 178 -13.99 -1.83 -8.25
C ALA A 178 -13.66 -2.77 -7.09
N ALA A 179 -12.60 -3.56 -7.22
CA ALA A 179 -12.10 -4.41 -6.13
C ALA A 179 -10.59 -4.24 -5.96
N ALA A 180 -10.15 -4.22 -4.70
CA ALA A 180 -8.75 -4.22 -4.34
C ALA A 180 -8.49 -5.24 -3.24
N ALA A 181 -7.32 -5.88 -3.29
CA ALA A 181 -6.82 -6.73 -2.22
C ALA A 181 -5.32 -6.51 -2.07
N ALA A 182 -4.82 -6.52 -0.83
CA ALA A 182 -3.39 -6.42 -0.56
C ALA A 182 -2.98 -7.17 0.70
N GLU A 183 -1.73 -7.60 0.70
CA GLU A 183 -1.05 -8.24 1.82
C GLU A 183 0.32 -7.61 2.02
N ILE A 184 0.69 -7.42 3.29
CA ILE A 184 2.05 -7.07 3.71
C ILE A 184 2.64 -8.23 4.52
N LYS A 185 3.86 -8.64 4.16
CA LYS A 185 4.63 -9.67 4.86
C LYS A 185 5.96 -9.13 5.31
N ASP A 186 6.30 -9.37 6.57
CA ASP A 186 7.65 -9.10 7.06
C ASP A 186 8.65 -10.03 6.36
N HIS A 187 9.81 -9.48 6.02
CA HIS A 187 10.91 -10.15 5.35
C HIS A 187 12.20 -9.88 6.13
N GLY A 188 12.29 -10.50 7.31
CA GLY A 188 13.26 -10.12 8.33
C GLY A 188 12.73 -8.99 9.22
N GLU A 189 13.60 -8.45 10.06
CA GLU A 189 13.18 -7.50 11.10
C GLU A 189 12.79 -6.12 10.51
N LYS A 190 13.63 -5.59 9.62
CA LYS A 190 13.53 -4.22 9.10
C LYS A 190 12.89 -4.10 7.74
N THR A 191 12.47 -5.21 7.13
CA THR A 191 11.95 -5.18 5.75
C THR A 191 10.56 -5.77 5.68
N ALA A 192 9.71 -5.21 4.83
CA ALA A 192 8.43 -5.79 4.47
C ALA A 192 8.20 -5.78 2.96
N LEU A 193 7.41 -6.75 2.51
CA LEU A 193 7.00 -6.94 1.13
C LEU A 193 5.50 -6.69 1.02
N VAL A 194 5.09 -5.82 0.12
CA VAL A 194 3.68 -5.51 -0.16
C VAL A 194 3.29 -6.05 -1.53
N GLY A 195 2.23 -6.84 -1.58
CA GLY A 195 1.59 -7.24 -2.83
C GLY A 195 0.17 -6.69 -2.87
N ALA A 196 -0.20 -6.03 -3.96
CA ALA A 196 -1.55 -5.54 -4.17
C ALA A 196 -2.10 -5.98 -5.52
N MET A 197 -3.41 -6.19 -5.58
CA MET A 197 -4.18 -6.50 -6.77
C MET A 197 -5.29 -5.45 -6.92
N PHE A 198 -5.40 -4.88 -8.12
CA PHE A 198 -6.48 -3.98 -8.52
C PHE A 198 -7.29 -4.61 -9.65
N ASP A 199 -8.58 -4.78 -9.40
CA ASP A 199 -9.50 -5.51 -10.25
C ASP A 199 -10.80 -4.74 -10.46
N ARG A 200 -11.58 -5.24 -11.41
CA ARG A 200 -12.97 -4.87 -11.59
C ARG A 200 -13.78 -6.16 -11.69
N PHE A 201 -14.74 -6.35 -10.80
CA PHE A 201 -15.72 -7.42 -10.97
C PHE A 201 -16.86 -6.93 -11.87
N GLN A 202 -17.30 -7.80 -12.76
CA GLN A 202 -18.55 -7.66 -13.49
C GLN A 202 -19.49 -8.71 -12.90
N GLU A 203 -20.68 -8.29 -12.48
CA GLU A 203 -21.80 -9.21 -12.29
C GLU A 203 -22.28 -9.74 -13.66
#